data_AF-A0A921QMA4-F1
#
_entry.id   AF-A0A921QMA4-F1
#
_cell.length_a   1.000
_cell.length_b   1.000
_cell.length_c   1.000
_cell.angle_alpha   90.00
_cell.angle_beta   90.00
_cell.angle_gamma   90.00
#
_symmetry.space_group_name_H-M   'P 1'
#
loop_
_entity.id
_entity.type
_entity.pdbx_description
1 polymer ?
#
loop_
_entity_poly.entity_id
_entity_poly.type
_entity_poly.pdbx_seq_one_letter_code
_entity_poly.pdbx_strand_id
1 'polypeptide(L)'
;MLAVASRTRNKSATTVTLAMPFLLSAANASATTNSRPLSPYPRSQNNSRAHRLQLPARRLPSFPAAAPGAPFAPLPQRRGMASLAASAAAAAAAEVTHLTQRDAVEIDEQLMGPLGFSVDQLMELAGLSVAAALAEVYKLNEHARVLIICGPGNNGGDGLVAARHLYHFGYRPSICYPKRAPKPLYSGLVTQLESLSIPFVPVEDLPNDLSGEFDVIVDAMFGFSFHGTPRPPFDHLIQTLVSLSVIGNSDKRPAIVSIDIPSGWHVEEGDVDGGGIKPDMLVSLTAPKLCAKKFTGPHHFLGGRFVPPPILNKYGLKLPPYPGTSMFVRIGKAPSVDISSLRENYISPELLESQVMSDPFDQFLKWFDESVTAGLREPNAMALTTVNKEGKPSSRMVLLKGVDKQGFVWYTNYGSRKAHDLSENPTAALLFYWNDMNRQVRVEGSVEKVPEEESDKYFHSRPHGSQLGAIVSKQSTVIAGREVLKQAYKELEQKYSDG
;
A
#
# COMPACT_ATOMS: atom_id res chain seq x y z
N MET A 1 -23.01 -23.64 -14.58
CA MET A 1 -24.48 -23.83 -14.65
C MET A 1 -25.10 -22.45 -14.47
N LEU A 2 -25.89 -21.84 -15.36
CA LEU A 2 -26.83 -22.34 -16.37
C LEU A 2 -26.65 -21.67 -17.75
N ALA A 3 -27.06 -22.39 -18.78
CA ALA A 3 -27.28 -21.96 -20.16
C ALA A 3 -28.79 -21.88 -20.45
N VAL A 4 -29.24 -20.96 -21.32
CA VAL A 4 -30.42 -21.13 -22.21
C VAL A 4 -30.19 -20.33 -23.51
N ALA A 5 -30.64 -20.89 -24.63
CA ALA A 5 -30.34 -20.53 -26.02
C ALA A 5 -31.57 -20.04 -26.85
N SER A 6 -31.25 -19.44 -28.00
CA SER A 6 -32.05 -19.34 -29.26
C SER A 6 -33.13 -18.22 -29.33
N ARG A 7 -33.45 -17.52 -30.44
CA ARG A 7 -33.23 -17.65 -31.92
C ARG A 7 -33.15 -16.26 -32.63
N THR A 8 -32.49 -16.29 -33.81
CA THR A 8 -32.41 -15.39 -35.00
C THR A 8 -33.66 -14.56 -35.38
N ARG A 9 -33.69 -13.45 -36.15
CA ARG A 9 -32.89 -12.81 -37.24
C ARG A 9 -33.50 -11.40 -37.48
N ASN A 10 -32.74 -10.34 -37.78
CA ASN A 10 -32.67 -9.65 -39.09
C ASN A 10 -31.86 -8.34 -39.03
N LYS A 11 -31.23 -8.00 -40.16
CA LYS A 11 -30.26 -6.92 -40.37
C LYS A 11 -30.93 -5.59 -40.77
N SER A 12 -30.45 -4.48 -40.23
CA SER A 12 -30.17 -3.26 -41.00
C SER A 12 -29.26 -2.34 -40.18
N ALA A 13 -28.20 -1.86 -40.83
CA ALA A 13 -27.09 -1.14 -40.23
C ALA A 13 -27.42 0.35 -40.05
N THR A 14 -26.98 0.93 -38.94
CA THR A 14 -26.57 2.34 -38.89
C THR A 14 -25.43 2.45 -37.89
N THR A 15 -24.24 2.75 -38.39
CA THR A 15 -22.99 2.87 -37.64
C THR A 15 -22.81 4.31 -37.22
N VAL A 16 -22.89 4.62 -35.92
CA VAL A 16 -22.27 5.82 -35.32
C VAL A 16 -21.81 5.44 -33.92
N THR A 17 -20.51 5.56 -33.64
CA THR A 17 -19.92 5.38 -32.30
C THR A 17 -19.37 6.73 -31.85
N LEU A 18 -20.03 7.37 -30.89
CA LEU A 18 -19.51 8.49 -30.10
C LEU A 18 -19.39 8.04 -28.63
N ALA A 19 -18.82 8.86 -27.76
CA ALA A 19 -18.75 8.64 -26.30
C ALA A 19 -19.68 9.66 -25.60
N MET A 20 -20.70 9.20 -24.87
CA MET A 20 -21.73 10.04 -24.21
C MET A 20 -21.09 10.80 -23.08
N PRO A 21 -21.45 12.07 -22.92
CA PRO A 21 -21.31 12.75 -21.66
C PRO A 21 -22.66 12.78 -20.94
N PHE A 22 -22.61 12.59 -19.64
CA PHE A 22 -23.78 12.72 -18.78
C PHE A 22 -23.51 13.74 -17.68
N LEU A 23 -24.52 14.55 -17.36
CA LEU A 23 -24.57 15.49 -16.24
C LEU A 23 -25.55 14.94 -15.21
N LEU A 24 -25.12 14.81 -13.96
CA LEU A 24 -26.01 14.46 -12.84
C LEU A 24 -26.44 15.73 -12.12
N SER A 25 -27.73 16.07 -12.24
CA SER A 25 -28.36 17.12 -11.43
C SER A 25 -28.79 16.53 -10.08
N ALA A 26 -28.21 17.06 -9.00
CA ALA A 26 -28.43 16.55 -7.65
C ALA A 26 -29.75 17.11 -7.07
N ALA A 27 -30.71 16.24 -6.76
CA ALA A 27 -31.96 16.65 -6.10
C ALA A 27 -31.86 16.67 -4.57
N ASN A 28 -30.80 16.14 -3.96
CA ASN A 28 -30.44 16.29 -2.55
C ASN A 28 -29.05 15.69 -2.31
N ALA A 29 -28.08 16.49 -1.91
CA ALA A 29 -26.89 15.99 -1.24
C ALA A 29 -27.21 15.94 0.26
N SER A 30 -27.41 14.73 0.78
CA SER A 30 -27.77 14.52 2.18
C SER A 30 -26.56 14.00 2.95
N ALA A 31 -26.05 14.81 3.88
CA ALA A 31 -25.43 14.31 5.10
C ALA A 31 -26.57 14.11 6.13
N THR A 32 -26.93 12.88 6.46
CA THR A 32 -28.08 12.60 7.34
C THR A 32 -27.74 12.80 8.81
N THR A 33 -28.55 13.59 9.54
CA THR A 33 -29.18 13.18 10.83
C THR A 33 -30.60 13.78 10.97
N ASN A 34 -31.47 13.14 11.76
CA ASN A 34 -32.93 13.36 11.88
C ASN A 34 -33.33 14.55 12.79
N SER A 35 -34.28 15.42 12.36
CA SER A 35 -35.49 15.92 13.09
C SER A 35 -36.02 17.28 12.55
N ARG A 36 -37.35 17.53 12.65
CA ARG A 36 -38.17 18.67 12.12
C ARG A 36 -39.11 19.19 13.26
N PRO A 37 -39.86 20.31 13.14
CA PRO A 37 -39.54 21.68 12.67
C PRO A 37 -40.20 22.80 13.53
N LEU A 38 -39.82 24.08 13.38
CA LEU A 38 -40.70 25.26 13.61
C LEU A 38 -40.27 26.46 12.72
N SER A 39 -41.26 27.21 12.23
CA SER A 39 -41.24 28.43 11.35
C SER A 39 -42.00 29.56 12.11
N PRO A 40 -42.10 30.88 11.73
CA PRO A 40 -41.87 31.48 10.39
C PRO A 40 -41.41 32.98 10.22
N TYR A 41 -40.99 33.32 8.96
CA TYR A 41 -41.14 34.59 8.15
C TYR A 41 -40.46 35.95 8.52
N PRO A 42 -40.35 36.99 7.62
CA PRO A 42 -40.13 37.05 6.14
C PRO A 42 -39.28 38.26 5.57
N ARG A 43 -39.00 38.22 4.23
CA ARG A 43 -38.71 39.31 3.21
C ARG A 43 -37.34 40.06 3.28
N SER A 44 -36.68 40.54 2.20
CA SER A 44 -37.11 41.07 0.87
C SER A 44 -36.03 41.06 -0.26
N GLN A 45 -36.51 41.01 -1.51
CA GLN A 45 -36.03 41.52 -2.83
C GLN A 45 -34.73 42.36 -2.97
N ASN A 46 -33.88 42.08 -3.98
CA ASN A 46 -33.83 42.71 -5.34
C ASN A 46 -32.43 42.74 -6.00
N ASN A 47 -32.45 42.52 -7.33
CA ASN A 47 -31.58 43.04 -8.41
C ASN A 47 -30.07 42.69 -8.54
N SER A 48 -29.79 41.82 -9.52
CA SER A 48 -29.03 42.08 -10.76
C SER A 48 -27.83 43.06 -10.74
N ARG A 49 -26.60 42.57 -10.96
CA ARG A 49 -25.79 42.81 -12.19
C ARG A 49 -24.37 42.25 -12.03
N ALA A 50 -23.88 41.70 -13.14
CA ALA A 50 -22.54 41.16 -13.33
C ALA A 50 -21.46 42.25 -13.33
N HIS A 51 -20.27 41.95 -12.79
CA HIS A 51 -19.00 42.49 -13.29
C HIS A 51 -17.87 41.46 -13.16
N ARG A 52 -17.24 41.23 -14.31
CA ARG A 52 -16.02 40.47 -14.59
C ARG A 52 -14.81 41.22 -13.99
N LEU A 53 -13.94 40.52 -13.28
CA LEU A 53 -12.58 40.96 -13.00
C LEU A 53 -11.57 39.91 -13.49
N GLN A 54 -10.75 40.31 -14.47
CA GLN A 54 -9.57 39.58 -14.92
C GLN A 54 -8.43 39.80 -13.92
N LEU A 55 -7.70 38.74 -13.60
CA LEU A 55 -6.36 38.81 -13.00
C LEU A 55 -5.35 38.12 -13.91
N PRO A 56 -4.10 38.61 -14.00
CA PRO A 56 -3.16 38.25 -15.05
C PRO A 56 -2.45 36.92 -14.79
N ALA A 57 -2.13 36.24 -15.89
CA ALA A 57 -1.34 35.02 -15.94
C ALA A 57 0.08 35.24 -15.40
N ARG A 58 0.48 34.45 -14.40
CA ARG A 58 1.90 34.27 -14.03
C ARG A 58 2.53 33.23 -14.95
N ARG A 59 3.51 33.66 -15.75
CA ARG A 59 4.42 32.79 -16.52
C ARG A 59 5.32 32.03 -15.55
N LEU A 60 5.38 30.71 -15.69
CA LEU A 60 6.45 29.88 -15.11
C LEU A 60 7.68 29.93 -16.03
N PRO A 61 8.91 29.95 -15.48
CA PRO A 61 10.13 29.99 -16.27
C PRO A 61 10.37 28.64 -16.98
N SER A 62 10.69 28.73 -18.26
CA SER A 62 11.15 27.64 -19.12
C SER A 62 12.58 27.22 -18.76
N PHE A 63 12.80 25.94 -18.49
CA PHE A 63 14.15 25.36 -18.39
C PHE A 63 14.73 25.11 -19.80
N PRO A 64 16.04 25.33 -20.01
CA PRO A 64 16.67 25.11 -21.31
C PRO A 64 16.77 23.61 -21.63
N ALA A 65 16.55 23.29 -22.91
CA ALA A 65 16.67 21.95 -23.46
C ALA A 65 18.11 21.43 -23.33
N ALA A 66 18.26 20.20 -22.83
CA ALA A 66 19.54 19.48 -22.81
C ALA A 66 19.98 19.09 -24.23
N ALA A 67 21.28 19.23 -24.51
CA ALA A 67 21.92 18.92 -25.78
C ALA A 67 21.83 17.41 -26.15
N PRO A 68 21.81 17.05 -27.45
CA PRO A 68 21.67 15.67 -27.90
C PRO A 68 23.05 14.97 -27.97
N GLY A 69 23.19 13.80 -27.34
CA GLY A 69 24.42 13.01 -27.50
C GLY A 69 24.75 12.00 -26.40
N ALA A 70 23.84 11.08 -26.08
CA ALA A 70 24.17 9.80 -25.45
C ALA A 70 23.10 8.76 -25.80
N PRO A 71 23.45 7.51 -26.15
CA PRO A 71 22.48 6.49 -26.50
C PRO A 71 21.78 6.02 -25.20
N PHE A 72 20.60 6.56 -24.93
CA PHE A 72 19.74 6.02 -23.88
C PHE A 72 19.21 4.66 -24.30
N ALA A 73 19.51 3.62 -23.51
CA ALA A 73 18.87 2.33 -23.59
C ALA A 73 17.34 2.48 -23.50
N PRO A 74 16.55 1.64 -24.19
CA PRO A 74 15.10 1.79 -24.21
C PRO A 74 14.52 1.67 -22.79
N LEU A 75 13.72 2.67 -22.42
CA LEU A 75 12.93 2.68 -21.18
C LEU A 75 12.14 1.37 -21.05
N PRO A 76 12.14 0.70 -19.88
CA PRO A 76 11.33 -0.50 -19.70
C PRO A 76 9.84 -0.14 -19.84
N GLN A 77 9.12 -0.95 -20.62
CA GLN A 77 7.67 -0.83 -20.81
C GLN A 77 6.96 -0.75 -19.45
N ARG A 78 6.05 0.24 -19.31
CA ARG A 78 5.16 0.41 -18.16
C ARG A 78 4.47 -0.92 -17.82
N ARG A 79 4.95 -1.62 -16.79
CA ARG A 79 4.26 -2.78 -16.19
C ARG A 79 3.12 -2.25 -15.32
N GLY A 80 1.88 -2.57 -15.71
CA GLY A 80 0.68 -2.19 -14.96
C GLY A 80 0.57 -2.87 -13.59
N MET A 81 -0.36 -2.39 -12.75
CA MET A 81 -0.60 -2.87 -11.37
C MET A 81 -0.79 -4.39 -11.22
N ALA A 82 -1.16 -5.10 -12.28
CA ALA A 82 -1.19 -6.56 -12.31
C ALA A 82 0.18 -7.20 -11.98
N SER A 83 1.29 -6.50 -12.22
CA SER A 83 2.65 -6.97 -11.96
C SER A 83 3.01 -7.03 -10.47
N LEU A 84 2.43 -6.17 -9.63
CA LEU A 84 2.75 -6.13 -8.19
C LEU A 84 1.97 -7.20 -7.42
N ALA A 85 0.68 -7.36 -7.72
CA ALA A 85 -0.14 -8.42 -7.13
C ALA A 85 0.33 -9.82 -7.55
N ALA A 86 0.74 -10.00 -8.81
CA ALA A 86 1.33 -11.25 -9.28
C ALA A 86 2.70 -11.54 -8.64
N SER A 87 3.52 -10.51 -8.38
CA SER A 87 4.80 -10.65 -7.66
C SER A 87 4.58 -11.04 -6.20
N ALA A 88 3.56 -10.48 -5.53
CA ALA A 88 3.22 -10.80 -4.15
C ALA A 88 2.66 -12.23 -4.02
N ALA A 89 1.80 -12.65 -4.94
CA ALA A 89 1.27 -14.01 -4.98
C ALA A 89 2.35 -15.06 -5.32
N ALA A 90 3.30 -14.73 -6.20
CA ALA A 90 4.43 -15.61 -6.53
C ALA A 90 5.43 -15.74 -5.37
N ALA A 91 5.66 -14.67 -4.60
CA ALA A 91 6.54 -14.70 -3.43
C ALA A 91 5.98 -15.57 -2.28
N ALA A 92 4.66 -15.56 -2.08
CA ALA A 92 3.98 -16.37 -1.06
C ALA A 92 3.96 -17.89 -1.38
N ALA A 93 4.20 -18.27 -2.63
CA ALA A 93 4.18 -19.67 -3.10
C ALA A 93 5.57 -20.23 -3.45
N ALA A 94 6.62 -19.41 -3.39
CA ALA A 94 7.97 -19.82 -3.80
C ALA A 94 8.67 -20.65 -2.71
N GLU A 95 9.26 -21.76 -3.11
CA GLU A 95 10.15 -22.57 -2.27
C GLU A 95 11.44 -21.78 -1.98
N VAL A 96 11.62 -21.33 -0.73
CA VAL A 96 12.79 -20.56 -0.30
C VAL A 96 13.87 -21.49 0.28
N THR A 97 15.11 -21.37 -0.19
CA THR A 97 16.24 -22.17 0.35
C THR A 97 16.52 -21.79 1.80
N HIS A 98 16.70 -22.80 2.67
CA HIS A 98 17.09 -22.61 4.07
C HIS A 98 18.53 -23.06 4.28
N LEU A 99 19.33 -22.26 4.98
CA LEU A 99 20.75 -22.46 5.19
C LEU A 99 21.04 -23.30 6.44
N THR A 100 22.07 -24.16 6.33
CA THR A 100 22.76 -24.70 7.50
C THR A 100 23.50 -23.59 8.25
N GLN A 101 23.89 -23.82 9.50
CA GLN A 101 24.71 -22.86 10.24
C GLN A 101 26.04 -22.62 9.51
N ARG A 102 26.63 -23.69 8.98
CA ARG A 102 27.88 -23.65 8.22
C ARG A 102 27.76 -22.79 6.96
N ASP A 103 26.74 -23.01 6.14
CA ASP A 103 26.55 -22.24 4.90
C ASP A 103 26.34 -20.75 5.20
N ALA A 104 25.59 -20.43 6.26
CA ALA A 104 25.40 -19.05 6.69
C ALA A 104 26.72 -18.36 7.05
N VAL A 105 27.60 -19.04 7.80
CA VAL A 105 28.95 -18.53 8.12
C VAL A 105 29.79 -18.33 6.86
N GLU A 106 29.85 -19.34 5.99
CA GLU A 106 30.67 -19.27 4.77
C GLU A 106 30.19 -18.19 3.78
N ILE A 107 28.89 -17.92 3.72
CA ILE A 107 28.31 -16.84 2.91
C ILE A 107 28.72 -15.48 3.46
N ASP A 108 28.60 -15.27 4.78
CA ASP A 108 28.99 -14.03 5.44
C ASP A 108 30.48 -13.73 5.23
N GLU A 109 31.34 -14.74 5.38
CA GLU A 109 32.77 -14.64 5.10
C GLU A 109 33.06 -14.27 3.64
N GLN A 110 32.28 -14.80 2.69
CA GLN A 110 32.44 -14.45 1.28
C GLN A 110 31.99 -13.03 0.94
N LEU A 111 30.85 -12.60 1.50
CA LEU A 111 30.34 -11.25 1.34
C LEU A 111 31.36 -10.24 1.87
N MET A 112 31.88 -10.47 3.08
CA MET A 112 32.78 -9.53 3.76
C MET A 112 34.23 -9.62 3.31
N GLY A 113 34.67 -10.77 2.80
CA GLY A 113 36.02 -10.97 2.29
C GLY A 113 36.08 -10.73 0.77
N PRO A 114 36.10 -11.79 -0.05
CA PRO A 114 36.28 -11.70 -1.50
C PRO A 114 35.37 -10.73 -2.26
N LEU A 115 34.15 -10.51 -1.78
CA LEU A 115 33.18 -9.64 -2.46
C LEU A 115 33.21 -8.18 -1.97
N GLY A 116 34.00 -7.90 -0.93
CA GLY A 116 34.34 -6.53 -0.52
C GLY A 116 33.23 -5.74 0.16
N PHE A 117 32.15 -6.38 0.62
CA PHE A 117 31.16 -5.69 1.46
C PHE A 117 31.74 -5.43 2.85
N SER A 118 31.60 -4.22 3.36
CA SER A 118 31.93 -3.97 4.77
C SER A 118 30.83 -4.50 5.69
N VAL A 119 31.20 -4.85 6.93
CA VAL A 119 30.23 -5.20 7.99
C VAL A 119 29.19 -4.09 8.13
N ASP A 120 29.63 -2.83 8.16
CA ASP A 120 28.80 -1.65 8.34
C ASP A 120 27.73 -1.53 7.25
N GLN A 121 28.09 -1.79 5.98
CA GLN A 121 27.13 -1.76 4.87
C GLN A 121 26.07 -2.85 4.99
N LEU A 122 26.48 -4.09 5.28
CA LEU A 122 25.54 -5.22 5.39
C LEU A 122 24.62 -5.03 6.59
N MET A 123 25.16 -4.59 7.72
CA MET A 123 24.44 -4.29 8.96
C MET A 123 23.45 -3.14 8.77
N GLU A 124 23.84 -2.07 8.07
CA GLU A 124 22.94 -0.96 7.77
C GLU A 124 21.72 -1.43 6.96
N LEU A 125 21.95 -2.25 5.93
CA LEU A 125 20.89 -2.78 5.10
C LEU A 125 20.03 -3.82 5.85
N ALA A 126 20.65 -4.64 6.70
CA ALA A 126 19.95 -5.63 7.52
C ALA A 126 19.03 -4.96 8.54
N GLY A 127 19.53 -4.00 9.32
CA GLY A 127 18.72 -3.28 10.30
C GLY A 127 17.62 -2.43 9.62
N LEU A 128 17.88 -1.85 8.44
CA LEU A 128 16.84 -1.21 7.63
C LEU A 128 15.76 -2.21 7.20
N SER A 129 16.14 -3.40 6.74
CA SER A 129 15.18 -4.46 6.40
C SER A 129 14.31 -4.85 7.59
N VAL A 130 14.89 -4.98 8.78
CA VAL A 130 14.17 -5.31 10.02
C VAL A 130 13.18 -4.20 10.38
N ALA A 131 13.63 -2.95 10.44
CA ALA A 131 12.77 -1.81 10.77
C ALA A 131 11.60 -1.66 9.78
N ALA A 132 11.87 -1.86 8.48
CA ALA A 132 10.86 -1.74 7.44
C ALA A 132 9.85 -2.91 7.48
N ALA A 133 10.31 -4.14 7.74
CA ALA A 133 9.42 -5.29 7.91
C ALA A 133 8.53 -5.17 9.16
N LEU A 134 9.08 -4.64 10.25
CA LEU A 134 8.33 -4.33 11.47
C LEU A 134 7.24 -3.30 11.17
N ALA A 135 7.59 -2.18 10.53
CA ALA A 135 6.64 -1.11 10.23
C ALA A 135 5.55 -1.50 9.21
N GLU A 136 5.80 -2.51 8.37
CA GLU A 136 4.79 -3.08 7.49
C GLU A 136 3.65 -3.72 8.27
N VAL A 137 3.95 -4.38 9.39
CA VAL A 137 2.98 -5.15 10.18
C VAL A 137 2.41 -4.34 11.34
N TYR A 138 3.28 -3.78 12.17
CA TYR A 138 2.88 -3.17 13.43
C TYR A 138 2.73 -1.67 13.25
N LYS A 139 1.51 -1.20 12.99
CA LYS A 139 1.25 0.19 12.61
C LYS A 139 1.54 1.18 13.75
N LEU A 140 2.09 2.33 13.39
CA LEU A 140 2.57 3.35 14.33
C LEU A 140 1.50 3.87 15.30
N ASN A 141 0.24 3.96 14.86
CA ASN A 141 -0.88 4.41 15.70
C ASN A 141 -1.22 3.43 16.84
N GLU A 142 -0.81 2.17 16.72
CA GLU A 142 -1.15 1.11 17.68
C GLU A 142 0.07 0.56 18.43
N HIS A 143 1.25 0.61 17.78
CA HIS A 143 2.46 -0.09 18.19
C HIS A 143 3.69 0.84 18.28
N ALA A 144 3.49 2.05 18.81
CA ALA A 144 4.52 3.08 18.79
C ALA A 144 5.74 2.76 19.67
N ARG A 145 5.57 2.05 20.80
CA ARG A 145 6.62 1.86 21.81
C ARG A 145 7.35 0.54 21.55
N VAL A 146 8.65 0.62 21.25
CA VAL A 146 9.45 -0.55 20.85
C VAL A 146 10.63 -0.73 21.78
N LEU A 147 10.77 -1.89 22.43
CA LEU A 147 12.00 -2.26 23.15
C LEU A 147 12.89 -3.08 22.22
N ILE A 148 14.15 -2.72 22.09
CA ILE A 148 15.15 -3.50 21.33
C ILE A 148 16.17 -4.06 22.31
N ILE A 149 16.25 -5.39 22.40
CA ILE A 149 17.18 -6.09 23.29
C ILE A 149 18.38 -6.56 22.45
N CYS A 150 19.49 -5.84 22.55
CA CYS A 150 20.69 -6.05 21.75
C CYS A 150 21.70 -6.98 22.44
N GLY A 151 22.22 -7.95 21.69
CA GLY A 151 23.34 -8.78 22.13
C GLY A 151 24.71 -8.19 21.78
N PRO A 152 25.81 -8.85 22.21
CA PRO A 152 27.16 -8.29 22.10
C PRO A 152 27.78 -8.36 20.69
N GLY A 153 27.12 -9.02 19.73
CA GLY A 153 27.65 -9.31 18.39
C GLY A 153 26.90 -8.61 17.27
N ASN A 154 27.02 -9.16 16.06
CA ASN A 154 26.42 -8.59 14.84
C ASN A 154 24.90 -8.45 14.94
N ASN A 155 24.19 -9.47 15.47
CA ASN A 155 22.73 -9.40 15.64
C ASN A 155 22.31 -8.21 16.52
N GLY A 156 23.10 -7.90 17.56
CA GLY A 156 22.87 -6.71 18.37
C GLY A 156 23.08 -5.42 17.59
N GLY A 157 24.11 -5.37 16.74
CA GLY A 157 24.34 -4.29 15.80
C GLY A 157 23.19 -4.08 14.81
N ASP A 158 22.63 -5.16 14.26
CA ASP A 158 21.43 -5.11 13.41
C ASP A 158 20.24 -4.50 14.18
N GLY A 159 20.09 -4.88 15.46
CA GLY A 159 19.10 -4.28 16.37
C GLY A 159 19.32 -2.79 16.61
N LEU A 160 20.58 -2.35 16.82
CA LEU A 160 20.92 -0.94 16.99
C LEU A 160 20.60 -0.12 15.73
N VAL A 161 20.92 -0.64 14.54
CA VAL A 161 20.54 -0.02 13.26
C VAL A 161 19.01 0.02 13.11
N ALA A 162 18.32 -1.07 13.40
CA ALA A 162 16.87 -1.14 13.34
C ALA A 162 16.22 -0.09 14.26
N ALA A 163 16.73 0.07 15.50
CA ALA A 163 16.25 1.10 16.43
C ALA A 163 16.37 2.52 15.84
N ARG A 164 17.50 2.84 15.19
CA ARG A 164 17.69 4.15 14.53
C ARG A 164 16.68 4.37 13.40
N HIS A 165 16.47 3.39 12.55
CA HIS A 165 15.48 3.50 11.46
C HIS A 165 14.05 3.60 11.99
N LEU A 166 13.70 2.82 13.02
CA LEU A 166 12.39 2.90 13.67
C LEU A 166 12.11 4.30 14.24
N TYR A 167 13.11 4.95 14.84
CA TYR A 167 12.98 6.35 15.25
C TYR A 167 12.64 7.26 14.06
N HIS A 168 13.34 7.13 12.93
CA HIS A 168 13.05 7.90 11.73
C HIS A 168 11.70 7.56 11.09
N PHE A 169 11.17 6.36 11.33
CA PHE A 169 9.83 5.96 10.92
C PHE A 169 8.72 6.45 11.88
N GLY A 170 9.10 7.12 12.97
CA GLY A 170 8.17 7.75 13.93
C GLY A 170 7.90 6.93 15.19
N TYR A 171 8.48 5.73 15.33
CA TYR A 171 8.35 4.92 16.54
C TYR A 171 9.13 5.54 17.71
N ARG A 172 8.86 5.03 18.91
CA ARG A 172 9.55 5.39 20.16
C ARG A 172 10.38 4.20 20.63
N PRO A 173 11.59 3.99 20.06
CA PRO A 173 12.45 2.91 20.47
C PRO A 173 13.07 3.17 21.85
N SER A 174 13.31 2.10 22.60
CA SER A 174 14.15 2.03 23.81
C SER A 174 15.11 0.85 23.66
N ILE A 175 16.34 0.97 24.16
CA ILE A 175 17.39 0.00 23.89
C ILE A 175 17.87 -0.64 25.20
N CYS A 176 17.78 -1.96 25.30
CA CYS A 176 18.48 -2.74 26.33
C CYS A 176 19.73 -3.35 25.72
N TYR A 177 20.91 -2.80 26.02
CA TYR A 177 22.21 -3.27 25.49
C TYR A 177 23.21 -3.62 26.60
N PRO A 178 23.03 -4.77 27.29
CA PRO A 178 23.72 -5.08 28.55
C PRO A 178 25.21 -5.40 28.39
N LYS A 179 25.62 -5.96 27.24
CA LYS A 179 27.02 -6.29 26.97
C LYS A 179 27.45 -5.66 25.66
N ARG A 180 28.24 -4.59 25.75
CA ARG A 180 28.75 -3.86 24.60
C ARG A 180 30.14 -4.36 24.24
N ALA A 181 30.31 -4.92 23.05
CA ALA A 181 31.64 -5.31 22.58
C ALA A 181 32.47 -4.05 22.25
N PRO A 182 33.77 -4.01 22.62
CA PRO A 182 34.62 -2.83 22.44
C PRO A 182 35.12 -2.72 20.98
N LYS A 183 34.18 -2.57 20.03
CA LYS A 183 34.48 -2.36 18.60
C LYS A 183 34.04 -0.96 18.17
N PRO A 184 34.86 -0.23 17.38
CA PRO A 184 34.51 1.11 16.89
C PRO A 184 33.14 1.19 16.20
N LEU A 185 32.78 0.16 15.44
CA LEU A 185 31.47 0.02 14.81
C LEU A 185 30.32 0.17 15.81
N TYR A 186 30.31 -0.62 16.88
CA TYR A 186 29.22 -0.61 17.86
C TYR A 186 29.20 0.68 18.68
N SER A 187 30.37 1.24 19.04
CA SER A 187 30.41 2.56 19.68
C SER A 187 29.87 3.67 18.78
N GLY A 188 30.11 3.58 17.47
CA GLY A 188 29.54 4.50 16.49
C GLY A 188 28.01 4.40 16.44
N LEU A 189 27.46 3.18 16.39
CA LEU A 189 26.01 2.95 16.42
C LEU A 189 25.37 3.47 17.71
N VAL A 190 25.99 3.22 18.87
CA VAL A 190 25.53 3.77 20.15
C VAL A 190 25.53 5.30 20.12
N THR A 191 26.61 5.92 19.64
CA THR A 191 26.71 7.39 19.53
C THR A 191 25.61 7.97 18.65
N GLN A 192 25.29 7.31 17.53
CA GLN A 192 24.18 7.71 16.66
C GLN A 192 22.84 7.70 17.40
N LEU A 193 22.55 6.63 18.15
CA LEU A 193 21.30 6.48 18.90
C LEU A 193 21.20 7.49 20.05
N GLU A 194 22.30 7.73 20.77
CA GLU A 194 22.39 8.77 21.81
C GLU A 194 22.17 10.17 21.22
N SER A 195 22.71 10.46 20.02
CA SER A 195 22.49 11.75 19.34
C SER A 195 21.02 11.99 18.96
N LEU A 196 20.23 10.92 18.82
CA LEU A 196 18.79 10.97 18.59
C LEU A 196 17.98 10.96 19.90
N SER A 197 18.67 11.00 21.05
CA SER A 197 18.07 10.91 22.39
C SER A 197 17.23 9.64 22.60
N ILE A 198 17.61 8.54 21.96
CA ILE A 198 16.96 7.24 22.16
C ILE A 198 17.43 6.66 23.51
N PRO A 199 16.53 6.32 24.43
CA PRO A 199 16.89 5.88 25.77
C PRO A 199 17.54 4.49 25.76
N PHE A 200 18.64 4.35 26.51
CA PHE A 200 19.23 3.06 26.86
C PHE A 200 18.77 2.67 28.26
N VAL A 201 18.07 1.54 28.37
CA VAL A 201 17.50 1.03 29.61
C VAL A 201 18.39 -0.12 30.12
N PRO A 202 18.98 -0.01 31.31
CA PRO A 202 19.68 -1.11 31.98
C PRO A 202 18.77 -2.32 32.21
N VAL A 203 19.33 -3.52 32.35
CA VAL A 203 18.53 -4.74 32.53
C VAL A 203 17.77 -4.71 33.85
N GLU A 204 18.42 -4.18 34.89
CA GLU A 204 17.89 -3.99 36.23
C GLU A 204 16.70 -3.01 36.30
N ASP A 205 16.58 -2.12 35.31
CA ASP A 205 15.51 -1.12 35.23
C ASP A 205 14.34 -1.60 34.36
N LEU A 206 14.47 -2.73 33.68
CA LEU A 206 13.36 -3.32 32.92
C LEU A 206 12.31 -3.90 33.88
N PRO A 207 11.02 -3.60 33.69
CA PRO A 207 9.98 -4.22 34.49
C PRO A 207 9.89 -5.72 34.17
N ASN A 208 9.50 -6.51 35.18
CA ASN A 208 9.25 -7.95 35.01
C ASN A 208 8.12 -8.22 34.00
N ASP A 209 7.17 -7.30 33.89
CA ASP A 209 6.10 -7.30 32.89
C ASP A 209 6.31 -6.15 31.90
N LEU A 210 6.68 -6.51 30.67
CA LEU A 210 6.96 -5.55 29.59
C LEU A 210 5.68 -5.05 28.90
N SER A 211 4.51 -5.65 29.15
CA SER A 211 3.27 -5.36 28.42
C SER A 211 2.69 -3.97 28.69
N GLY A 212 2.94 -3.42 29.88
CA GLY A 212 2.51 -2.08 30.24
C GLY A 212 3.29 -0.97 29.53
N GLU A 213 4.55 -1.24 29.13
CA GLU A 213 5.49 -0.21 28.67
C GLU A 213 5.80 -0.29 27.17
N PHE A 214 5.72 -1.47 26.58
CA PHE A 214 6.10 -1.70 25.19
C PHE A 214 4.97 -2.38 24.41
N ASP A 215 4.84 -2.00 23.15
CA ASP A 215 3.89 -2.61 22.22
C ASP A 215 4.59 -3.68 21.36
N VAL A 216 5.89 -3.53 21.12
CA VAL A 216 6.74 -4.47 20.37
C VAL A 216 8.07 -4.66 21.09
N ILE A 217 8.54 -5.91 21.15
CA ILE A 217 9.87 -6.26 21.65
C ILE A 217 10.67 -6.91 20.52
N VAL A 218 11.81 -6.32 20.20
CA VAL A 218 12.76 -6.82 19.20
C VAL A 218 13.86 -7.61 19.89
N ASP A 219 13.86 -8.91 19.65
CA ASP A 219 14.91 -9.85 20.00
C ASP A 219 16.06 -9.75 18.99
N ALA A 220 17.11 -9.02 19.40
CA ALA A 220 18.35 -8.83 18.67
C ALA A 220 19.56 -9.39 19.46
N MET A 221 19.33 -10.41 20.30
CA MET A 221 20.37 -10.91 21.22
C MET A 221 21.37 -11.84 20.52
N PHE A 222 20.91 -12.92 19.90
CA PHE A 222 21.78 -13.94 19.32
C PHE A 222 21.35 -14.30 17.91
N GLY A 223 22.28 -14.17 16.96
CA GLY A 223 22.11 -14.57 15.57
C GLY A 223 22.68 -15.96 15.27
N PHE A 224 22.70 -16.34 14.01
CA PHE A 224 23.12 -17.68 13.55
C PHE A 224 24.55 -18.10 13.94
N SER A 225 25.45 -17.18 14.27
CA SER A 225 26.84 -17.47 14.65
C SER A 225 27.02 -17.77 16.15
N PHE A 226 25.95 -17.71 16.94
CA PHE A 226 26.01 -18.03 18.36
C PHE A 226 26.20 -19.54 18.60
N HIS A 227 27.02 -19.87 19.60
CA HIS A 227 27.28 -21.24 20.05
C HIS A 227 27.18 -21.34 21.58
N GLY A 228 26.63 -22.45 22.04
CA GLY A 228 26.51 -22.78 23.46
C GLY A 228 25.25 -22.24 24.12
N THR A 229 25.22 -22.24 25.45
CA THR A 229 24.07 -21.83 26.25
C THR A 229 24.13 -20.33 26.56
N PRO A 230 23.03 -19.58 26.45
CA PRO A 230 22.93 -18.20 26.93
C PRO A 230 23.40 -18.08 28.39
N ARG A 231 24.15 -17.02 28.70
CA ARG A 231 24.65 -16.73 30.05
C ARG A 231 24.07 -15.41 30.56
N PRO A 232 24.09 -15.17 31.89
CA PRO A 232 23.66 -13.89 32.46
C PRO A 232 24.26 -12.66 31.78
N PRO A 233 23.45 -11.61 31.49
CA PRO A 233 22.02 -11.50 31.82
C PRO A 233 21.06 -12.01 30.73
N PHE A 234 21.57 -12.63 29.65
CA PHE A 234 20.74 -12.98 28.49
C PHE A 234 19.85 -14.21 28.70
N ASP A 235 20.23 -15.12 29.58
CA ASP A 235 19.37 -16.23 30.01
C ASP A 235 18.09 -15.70 30.67
N HIS A 236 18.21 -14.73 31.58
CA HIS A 236 17.07 -14.09 32.22
C HIS A 236 16.20 -13.34 31.22
N LEU A 237 16.80 -12.54 30.31
CA LEU A 237 16.05 -11.83 29.27
C LEU A 237 15.26 -12.78 28.36
N ILE A 238 15.87 -13.91 27.96
CA ILE A 238 15.18 -14.95 27.19
C ILE A 238 13.99 -15.52 27.98
N GLN A 239 14.17 -15.82 29.27
CA GLN A 239 13.08 -16.31 30.13
C GLN A 239 11.94 -15.28 30.29
N THR A 240 12.26 -13.98 30.37
CA THR A 240 11.25 -12.92 30.35
C THR A 240 10.42 -12.96 29.07
N LEU A 241 11.06 -13.07 27.89
CA LEU A 241 10.35 -13.19 26.61
C LEU A 241 9.53 -14.47 26.48
N VAL A 242 10.03 -15.60 26.98
CA VAL A 242 9.27 -16.86 27.02
C VAL A 242 8.02 -16.70 27.89
N SER A 243 8.14 -16.08 29.06
CA SER A 243 7.02 -15.88 29.98
C SER A 243 5.90 -15.02 29.38
N LEU A 244 6.25 -14.02 28.55
CA LEU A 244 5.26 -13.20 27.83
C LEU A 244 4.43 -14.01 26.83
N SER A 245 4.96 -15.13 26.32
CA SER A 245 4.24 -16.00 25.38
C SER A 245 3.23 -16.95 26.05
N VAL A 246 3.35 -17.15 27.37
CA VAL A 246 2.53 -18.10 28.16
C VAL A 246 1.33 -17.43 28.82
N ILE A 247 1.37 -16.11 29.05
CA ILE A 247 0.28 -15.36 29.70
C ILE A 247 -0.91 -15.27 28.72
N GLY A 248 -1.87 -16.18 28.90
CA GLY A 248 -3.10 -16.25 28.12
C GLY A 248 -4.00 -15.02 28.29
N ASN A 249 -4.66 -14.63 27.20
CA ASN A 249 -5.90 -13.85 27.13
C ASN A 249 -5.96 -12.49 27.88
N SER A 250 -4.84 -11.78 28.06
CA SER A 250 -4.90 -10.33 28.27
C SER A 250 -4.90 -9.61 26.92
N ASP A 251 -5.74 -8.59 26.76
CA ASP A 251 -6.04 -7.94 25.46
C ASP A 251 -4.86 -7.20 24.80
N LYS A 252 -3.66 -7.14 25.41
CA LYS A 252 -2.50 -6.50 24.78
C LYS A 252 -1.15 -6.97 25.34
N ARG A 253 -0.71 -8.18 24.94
CA ARG A 253 0.71 -8.56 25.09
C ARG A 253 1.55 -7.88 23.99
N PRO A 254 2.81 -7.53 24.26
CA PRO A 254 3.69 -7.00 23.22
C PRO A 254 3.98 -8.08 22.18
N ALA A 255 4.09 -7.66 20.93
CA ALA A 255 4.51 -8.54 19.86
C ALA A 255 6.02 -8.79 19.95
N ILE A 256 6.46 -10.04 19.76
CA ILE A 256 7.87 -10.40 19.77
C ILE A 256 8.39 -10.52 18.34
N VAL A 257 9.45 -9.80 18.01
CA VAL A 257 10.10 -9.78 16.70
C VAL A 257 11.53 -10.29 16.84
N SER A 258 11.87 -11.44 16.28
CA SER A 258 13.25 -11.95 16.29
C SER A 258 14.00 -11.59 15.01
N ILE A 259 15.20 -11.04 15.17
CA ILE A 259 16.13 -10.78 14.08
C ILE A 259 16.92 -12.05 13.78
N ASP A 260 16.85 -12.46 12.52
CA ASP A 260 17.56 -13.57 11.90
C ASP A 260 17.15 -14.98 12.36
N ILE A 261 17.32 -15.26 13.65
CA ILE A 261 16.87 -16.45 14.35
C ILE A 261 16.32 -16.05 15.73
N PRO A 262 15.35 -16.79 16.30
CA PRO A 262 14.93 -16.55 17.68
C PRO A 262 16.05 -16.89 18.66
N SER A 263 16.40 -15.97 19.55
CA SER A 263 17.49 -16.16 20.50
C SER A 263 17.24 -17.36 21.41
N GLY A 264 18.26 -18.20 21.55
CA GLY A 264 18.20 -19.45 22.31
C GLY A 264 17.73 -20.67 21.51
N TRP A 265 17.25 -20.50 20.27
CA TRP A 265 16.99 -21.64 19.39
C TRP A 265 18.30 -22.23 18.84
N HIS A 266 18.29 -23.54 18.59
CA HIS A 266 19.34 -24.18 17.78
C HIS A 266 19.18 -23.72 16.32
N VAL A 267 20.28 -23.33 15.66
CA VAL A 267 20.27 -22.71 14.32
C VAL A 267 19.66 -23.59 13.24
N GLU A 268 19.73 -24.91 13.41
CA GLU A 268 19.16 -25.88 12.47
C GLU A 268 17.90 -26.58 12.98
N GLU A 269 17.94 -27.14 14.19
CA GLU A 269 16.84 -27.90 14.77
C GLU A 269 15.70 -27.02 15.34
N GLY A 270 15.96 -25.73 15.58
CA GLY A 270 15.00 -24.79 16.16
C GLY A 270 14.88 -24.93 17.67
N ASP A 271 13.64 -24.85 18.17
CA ASP A 271 13.33 -24.99 19.59
C ASP A 271 13.28 -26.46 20.00
N VAL A 272 14.45 -27.02 20.31
CA VAL A 272 14.63 -28.46 20.59
C VAL A 272 13.80 -28.92 21.78
N ASP A 273 13.74 -28.11 22.85
CA ASP A 273 13.05 -28.47 24.10
C ASP A 273 11.62 -27.91 24.18
N GLY A 274 11.16 -27.16 23.16
CA GLY A 274 9.83 -26.56 23.09
C GLY A 274 9.60 -25.37 24.03
N GLY A 275 10.58 -25.05 24.89
CA GLY A 275 10.54 -23.96 25.89
C GLY A 275 11.21 -22.67 25.45
N GLY A 276 11.61 -22.55 24.19
CA GLY A 276 12.20 -21.34 23.63
C GLY A 276 11.19 -20.24 23.34
N ILE A 277 11.71 -19.06 22.97
CA ILE A 277 10.92 -17.89 22.59
C ILE A 277 9.98 -18.25 21.44
N LYS A 278 8.73 -17.76 21.49
CA LYS A 278 7.73 -17.88 20.42
C LYS A 278 7.48 -16.53 19.76
N PRO A 279 8.31 -16.12 18.79
CA PRO A 279 8.14 -14.81 18.15
C PRO A 279 6.87 -14.75 17.30
N ASP A 280 6.24 -13.58 17.28
CA ASP A 280 5.14 -13.24 16.38
C ASP A 280 5.65 -12.91 14.97
N MET A 281 6.86 -12.35 14.90
CA MET A 281 7.56 -12.07 13.66
C MET A 281 8.99 -12.62 13.67
N LEU A 282 9.38 -13.25 12.57
CA LEU A 282 10.77 -13.59 12.29
C LEU A 282 11.22 -12.82 11.04
N VAL A 283 12.34 -12.11 11.13
CA VAL A 283 12.99 -11.46 9.98
C VAL A 283 14.30 -12.17 9.69
N SER A 284 14.28 -13.17 8.79
CA SER A 284 15.49 -13.84 8.35
C SER A 284 16.34 -12.93 7.48
N LEU A 285 17.65 -12.87 7.71
CA LEU A 285 18.59 -12.05 6.93
C LEU A 285 19.38 -12.92 5.94
N THR A 286 19.65 -12.37 4.76
CA THR A 286 20.35 -13.02 3.62
C THR A 286 19.57 -14.19 3.03
N ALA A 287 19.35 -15.24 3.82
CA ALA A 287 18.42 -16.34 3.57
C ALA A 287 17.98 -16.95 4.92
N PRO A 288 16.79 -17.58 5.01
CA PRO A 288 16.35 -18.24 6.22
C PRO A 288 17.32 -19.33 6.68
N LYS A 289 17.51 -19.47 8.00
CA LYS A 289 18.23 -20.60 8.59
C LYS A 289 17.31 -21.81 8.72
N LEU A 290 17.85 -23.02 8.81
CA LEU A 290 17.07 -24.25 8.92
C LEU A 290 16.06 -24.24 10.08
N CYS A 291 16.39 -23.61 11.21
CA CYS A 291 15.47 -23.45 12.34
C CYS A 291 14.16 -22.73 11.97
N ALA A 292 14.18 -21.85 10.96
CA ALA A 292 13.00 -21.11 10.52
C ALA A 292 11.90 -22.02 9.97
N LYS A 293 12.21 -23.27 9.59
CA LYS A 293 11.18 -24.27 9.25
C LYS A 293 10.28 -24.64 10.43
N LYS A 294 10.73 -24.40 11.66
CA LYS A 294 9.98 -24.62 12.90
C LYS A 294 9.25 -23.36 13.39
N PHE A 295 9.41 -22.23 12.69
CA PHE A 295 8.71 -21.00 13.03
C PHE A 295 7.21 -21.15 12.78
N THR A 296 6.40 -20.80 13.78
CA THR A 296 4.93 -20.91 13.74
C THR A 296 4.23 -19.57 13.91
N GLY A 297 4.98 -18.47 14.04
CA GLY A 297 4.39 -17.14 14.18
C GLY A 297 3.69 -16.67 12.90
N PRO A 298 2.81 -15.66 13.00
CA PRO A 298 2.01 -15.18 11.87
C PRO A 298 2.82 -14.45 10.79
N HIS A 299 4.05 -14.02 11.08
CA HIS A 299 4.81 -13.17 10.18
C HIS A 299 6.25 -13.64 9.97
N HIS A 300 6.56 -14.14 8.78
CA HIS A 300 7.94 -14.44 8.39
C HIS A 300 8.35 -13.56 7.21
N PHE A 301 9.45 -12.85 7.37
CA PHE A 301 10.02 -11.98 6.35
C PHE A 301 11.45 -12.39 6.05
N LEU A 302 11.84 -12.17 4.80
CA LEU A 302 13.22 -12.22 4.34
C LEU A 302 13.70 -10.79 4.09
N GLY A 303 14.76 -10.40 4.79
CA GLY A 303 15.48 -9.13 4.66
C GLY A 303 16.91 -9.33 4.14
N GLY A 304 17.66 -8.25 4.03
CA GLY A 304 19.03 -8.28 3.52
C GLY A 304 19.08 -8.46 2.00
N ARG A 305 18.43 -7.55 1.26
CA ARG A 305 18.40 -7.53 -0.22
C ARG A 305 19.75 -7.06 -0.80
N PHE A 306 20.79 -7.85 -0.60
CA PHE A 306 22.14 -7.57 -1.09
C PHE A 306 22.88 -8.82 -1.64
N VAL A 307 22.23 -9.99 -1.62
CA VAL A 307 22.85 -11.26 -2.04
C VAL A 307 23.18 -11.24 -3.54
N PRO A 308 24.47 -11.28 -3.94
CA PRO A 308 24.85 -11.13 -5.33
C PRO A 308 24.75 -12.48 -6.09
N PRO A 309 24.64 -12.47 -7.43
CA PRO A 309 24.51 -13.69 -8.23
C PRO A 309 25.56 -14.78 -7.98
N PRO A 310 26.85 -14.47 -7.72
CA PRO A 310 27.84 -15.50 -7.39
C PRO A 310 27.48 -16.33 -6.15
N ILE A 311 26.90 -15.71 -5.12
CA ILE A 311 26.46 -16.39 -3.91
C ILE A 311 25.21 -17.23 -4.21
N LEU A 312 24.23 -16.67 -4.91
CA LEU A 312 23.02 -17.38 -5.32
C LEU A 312 23.36 -18.66 -6.08
N ASN A 313 24.28 -18.57 -7.04
CA ASN A 313 24.67 -19.69 -7.89
C ASN A 313 25.49 -20.73 -7.13
N LYS A 314 26.47 -20.30 -6.32
CA LYS A 314 27.35 -21.21 -5.57
C LYS A 314 26.58 -22.06 -4.56
N TYR A 315 25.64 -21.45 -3.84
CA TYR A 315 24.86 -22.12 -2.79
C TYR A 315 23.48 -22.60 -3.25
N GLY A 316 23.15 -22.44 -4.55
CA GLY A 316 21.84 -22.83 -5.08
C GLY A 316 20.66 -22.15 -4.38
N LEU A 317 20.82 -20.88 -3.98
CA LEU A 317 19.81 -20.15 -3.22
C LEU A 317 18.63 -19.76 -4.11
N LYS A 318 17.45 -20.28 -3.77
CA LYS A 318 16.18 -19.83 -4.31
C LYS A 318 15.62 -18.76 -3.38
N LEU A 319 15.73 -17.50 -3.78
CA LEU A 319 15.16 -16.36 -3.06
C LEU A 319 13.96 -15.78 -3.84
N PRO A 320 12.88 -15.37 -3.16
CA PRO A 320 11.74 -14.75 -3.83
C PRO A 320 12.11 -13.35 -4.38
N PRO A 321 11.40 -12.88 -5.42
CA PRO A 321 11.60 -11.52 -5.91
C PRO A 321 11.11 -10.50 -4.89
N TYR A 322 11.97 -9.51 -4.58
CA TYR A 322 11.60 -8.39 -3.74
C TYR A 322 10.74 -7.38 -4.52
N PRO A 323 9.60 -6.94 -3.96
CA PRO A 323 8.69 -6.02 -4.66
C PRO A 323 9.29 -4.62 -4.76
N GLY A 324 9.37 -4.06 -5.97
CA GLY A 324 9.82 -2.69 -6.21
C GLY A 324 11.18 -2.40 -5.57
N THR A 325 11.22 -1.37 -4.72
CA THR A 325 12.40 -0.93 -3.94
C THR A 325 12.46 -1.50 -2.52
N SER A 326 11.58 -2.45 -2.18
CA SER A 326 11.55 -3.02 -0.84
C SER A 326 12.86 -3.73 -0.50
N MET A 327 13.31 -3.56 0.75
CA MET A 327 14.46 -4.25 1.33
C MET A 327 14.06 -5.54 2.06
N PHE A 328 12.77 -5.86 2.09
CA PHE A 328 12.21 -7.07 2.68
C PHE A 328 11.12 -7.68 1.80
N VAL A 329 10.81 -8.95 2.02
CA VAL A 329 9.71 -9.65 1.34
C VAL A 329 9.11 -10.69 2.28
N ARG A 330 7.78 -10.79 2.31
CA ARG A 330 7.09 -11.79 3.12
C ARG A 330 7.33 -13.18 2.53
N ILE A 331 7.68 -14.13 3.40
CA ILE A 331 7.89 -15.55 3.06
C ILE A 331 7.06 -16.43 3.99
N GLY A 332 6.93 -17.72 3.66
CA GLY A 332 6.12 -18.65 4.46
C GLY A 332 4.62 -18.54 4.20
N LYS A 333 3.83 -19.20 5.04
CA LYS A 333 2.38 -19.32 4.85
C LYS A 333 1.71 -17.96 5.07
N ALA A 334 0.95 -17.48 4.08
CA ALA A 334 0.12 -16.30 4.26
C ALA A 334 -0.83 -16.53 5.46
N PRO A 335 -0.95 -15.58 6.40
CA PRO A 335 -1.85 -15.74 7.54
C PRO A 335 -3.27 -16.01 7.03
N SER A 336 -3.97 -16.93 7.69
CA SER A 336 -5.41 -17.06 7.48
C SER A 336 -6.05 -15.78 7.99
N VAL A 337 -6.47 -14.92 7.07
CA VAL A 337 -7.08 -13.63 7.42
C VAL A 337 -8.48 -13.90 7.97
N ASP A 338 -8.68 -13.66 9.27
CA ASP A 338 -10.01 -13.48 9.81
C ASP A 338 -10.55 -12.14 9.31
N ILE A 339 -11.58 -12.19 8.47
CA ILE A 339 -12.16 -10.99 7.86
C ILE A 339 -12.71 -10.04 8.94
N SER A 340 -13.15 -10.58 10.09
CA SER A 340 -13.70 -9.77 11.17
C SER A 340 -12.65 -8.89 11.88
N SER A 341 -11.38 -9.32 11.88
CA SER A 341 -10.27 -8.58 12.50
C SER A 341 -9.64 -7.52 11.59
N LEU A 342 -10.05 -7.45 10.31
CA LEU A 342 -9.62 -6.39 9.37
C LEU A 342 -10.24 -5.02 9.65
N ARG A 343 -11.10 -4.90 10.68
CA ARG A 343 -11.75 -3.64 11.01
C ARG A 343 -10.73 -2.66 11.59
N GLU A 344 -10.41 -1.63 10.82
CA GLU A 344 -9.61 -0.50 11.29
C GLU A 344 -10.46 0.46 12.14
N ASN A 345 -9.88 0.97 13.22
CA ASN A 345 -10.47 2.05 14.00
C ASN A 345 -10.09 3.40 13.35
N TYR A 346 -11.01 3.96 12.58
CA TYR A 346 -10.82 5.27 11.95
C TYR A 346 -10.79 6.38 13.01
N ILE A 347 -9.61 6.90 13.32
CA ILE A 347 -9.43 8.10 14.15
C ILE A 347 -9.45 9.30 13.19
N SER A 348 -10.64 9.76 12.81
CA SER A 348 -10.80 11.03 12.09
C SER A 348 -11.25 12.14 13.04
N PRO A 349 -10.89 13.41 12.77
CA PRO A 349 -11.51 14.54 13.45
C PRO A 349 -13.03 14.46 13.34
N GLU A 350 -13.73 14.85 14.39
CA GLU A 350 -15.19 14.88 14.40
C GLU A 350 -15.73 15.80 13.29
N LEU A 351 -16.71 15.33 12.51
CA LEU A 351 -17.36 16.12 11.48
C LEU A 351 -18.55 16.87 12.08
N LEU A 352 -18.35 18.14 12.41
CA LEU A 352 -19.40 18.99 12.98
C LEU A 352 -20.15 19.75 11.89
N GLU A 353 -21.46 19.92 12.05
CA GLU A 353 -22.31 20.68 11.11
C GLU A 353 -21.80 22.11 10.90
N SER A 354 -21.25 22.74 11.95
CA SER A 354 -20.65 24.07 11.89
C SER A 354 -19.38 24.17 11.03
N GLN A 355 -18.79 23.05 10.63
CA GLN A 355 -17.57 22.97 9.81
C GLN A 355 -17.86 22.66 8.34
N VAL A 356 -19.13 22.43 8.01
CA VAL A 356 -19.61 22.08 6.67
C VAL A 356 -20.15 23.33 5.97
N MET A 357 -19.89 23.46 4.68
CA MET A 357 -20.44 24.52 3.84
C MET A 357 -21.95 24.33 3.68
N SER A 358 -22.70 25.43 3.61
CA SER A 358 -24.16 25.38 3.42
C SER A 358 -24.57 24.84 2.05
N ASP A 359 -23.73 25.05 1.04
CA ASP A 359 -23.94 24.55 -0.31
C ASP A 359 -23.17 23.23 -0.51
N PRO A 360 -23.83 22.15 -0.94
CA PRO A 360 -23.19 20.84 -1.04
C PRO A 360 -22.18 20.74 -2.19
N PHE A 361 -22.30 21.56 -3.25
CA PHE A 361 -21.30 21.61 -4.31
C PHE A 361 -20.03 22.31 -3.81
N ASP A 362 -20.18 23.40 -3.06
CA ASP A 362 -19.04 24.08 -2.44
C ASP A 362 -18.37 23.17 -1.40
N GLN A 363 -19.16 22.38 -0.65
CA GLN A 363 -18.62 21.36 0.24
C GLN A 363 -17.85 20.27 -0.50
N PHE A 364 -18.39 19.77 -1.62
CA PHE A 364 -17.71 18.79 -2.46
C PHE A 364 -16.39 19.34 -3.00
N LEU A 365 -16.40 20.55 -3.57
CA LEU A 365 -15.21 21.20 -4.12
C LEU A 365 -14.13 21.37 -3.06
N LYS A 366 -14.50 21.85 -1.86
CA LYS A 366 -13.58 21.96 -0.72
C LYS A 366 -12.91 20.61 -0.42
N TRP A 367 -13.68 19.54 -0.28
CA TRP A 367 -13.11 18.23 0.02
C TRP A 367 -12.33 17.61 -1.15
N PHE A 368 -12.74 17.90 -2.38
CA PHE A 368 -12.01 17.48 -3.57
C PHE A 368 -10.62 18.15 -3.61
N ASP A 369 -10.55 19.46 -3.36
CA ASP A 369 -9.28 20.19 -3.27
C ASP A 369 -8.39 19.68 -2.12
N GLU A 370 -8.99 19.38 -0.96
CA GLU A 370 -8.28 18.75 0.16
C GLU A 370 -7.72 17.38 -0.23
N SER A 371 -8.46 16.56 -0.99
CA SER A 371 -8.00 15.26 -1.46
C SER A 371 -6.83 15.36 -2.45
N VAL A 372 -6.85 16.36 -3.32
CA VAL A 372 -5.74 16.66 -4.24
C VAL A 372 -4.52 17.15 -3.47
N THR A 373 -4.72 18.04 -2.50
CA THR A 373 -3.65 18.59 -1.66
C THR A 373 -2.98 17.52 -0.81
N ALA A 374 -3.75 16.56 -0.30
CA ALA A 374 -3.26 15.39 0.42
C ALA A 374 -2.52 14.37 -0.47
N GLY A 375 -2.47 14.59 -1.79
CA GLY A 375 -1.74 13.73 -2.72
C GLY A 375 -2.41 12.38 -2.95
N LEU A 376 -3.73 12.28 -2.74
CA LEU A 376 -4.45 11.03 -2.99
C LEU A 376 -4.27 10.59 -4.44
N ARG A 377 -4.22 9.28 -4.63
CA ARG A 377 -4.12 8.70 -5.97
C ARG A 377 -5.49 8.72 -6.65
N GLU A 378 -5.57 9.38 -7.82
CA GLU A 378 -6.79 9.48 -8.64
C GLU A 378 -8.03 9.92 -7.85
N PRO A 379 -8.00 11.09 -7.17
CA PRO A 379 -9.09 11.56 -6.32
C PRO A 379 -10.41 11.77 -7.08
N ASN A 380 -10.33 11.91 -8.40
CA ASN A 380 -11.46 12.03 -9.33
C ASN A 380 -12.06 10.68 -9.78
N ALA A 381 -11.55 9.54 -9.32
CA ALA A 381 -12.15 8.25 -9.56
C ALA A 381 -13.40 8.06 -8.68
N MET A 382 -14.51 7.64 -9.29
CA MET A 382 -15.79 7.44 -8.60
C MET A 382 -16.51 6.19 -9.11
N ALA A 383 -17.26 5.51 -8.25
CA ALA A 383 -18.14 4.44 -8.69
C ALA A 383 -19.44 5.04 -9.26
N LEU A 384 -19.78 4.66 -10.49
CA LEU A 384 -21.06 4.98 -11.13
C LEU A 384 -22.01 3.80 -11.03
N THR A 385 -23.11 4.01 -10.32
CA THR A 385 -24.22 3.06 -10.20
C THR A 385 -25.37 3.48 -11.09
N THR A 386 -25.87 2.53 -11.89
CA THR A 386 -27.06 2.69 -12.75
C THR A 386 -27.96 1.48 -12.56
N VAL A 387 -29.25 1.63 -12.83
CA VAL A 387 -30.26 0.59 -12.66
C VAL A 387 -30.93 0.36 -14.00
N ASN A 388 -30.97 -0.88 -14.46
CA ASN A 388 -31.67 -1.21 -15.71
C ASN A 388 -33.20 -1.21 -15.51
N LYS A 389 -33.98 -1.35 -16.59
CA LYS A 389 -35.45 -1.39 -16.50
C LYS A 389 -36.03 -2.48 -15.60
N GLU A 390 -35.30 -3.57 -15.33
CA GLU A 390 -35.72 -4.62 -14.40
C GLU A 390 -35.37 -4.32 -12.93
N GLY A 391 -34.88 -3.12 -12.62
CA GLY A 391 -34.52 -2.74 -11.26
C GLY A 391 -33.19 -3.32 -10.77
N LYS A 392 -32.36 -3.88 -11.66
CA LYS A 392 -31.06 -4.48 -11.29
C LYS A 392 -29.95 -3.43 -11.33
N PRO A 393 -29.32 -3.10 -10.19
CA PRO A 393 -28.20 -2.17 -10.16
C PRO A 393 -26.94 -2.80 -10.77
N SER A 394 -26.09 -1.96 -11.34
CA SER A 394 -24.70 -2.30 -11.68
C SER A 394 -23.79 -1.15 -11.26
N SER A 395 -22.52 -1.43 -10.94
CA SER A 395 -21.53 -0.41 -10.54
C SER A 395 -20.21 -0.61 -11.28
N ARG A 396 -19.50 0.47 -11.61
CA ARG A 396 -18.11 0.44 -12.08
C ARG A 396 -17.42 1.77 -11.81
N MET A 397 -16.09 1.75 -11.76
CA MET A 397 -15.32 2.99 -11.66
C MET A 397 -15.34 3.77 -12.98
N VAL A 398 -15.54 5.09 -12.87
CA VAL A 398 -15.40 6.09 -13.93
C VAL A 398 -14.61 7.28 -13.38
N LEU A 399 -14.17 8.18 -14.25
CA LEU A 399 -13.46 9.39 -13.83
C LEU A 399 -14.40 10.59 -13.96
N LEU A 400 -14.49 11.36 -12.88
CA LEU A 400 -15.05 12.70 -12.91
C LEU A 400 -14.19 13.58 -13.83
N LYS A 401 -14.84 14.34 -14.71
CA LYS A 401 -14.20 15.24 -15.68
C LYS A 401 -14.56 16.70 -15.51
N GLY A 402 -15.68 16.98 -14.87
CA GLY A 402 -16.11 18.33 -14.54
C GLY A 402 -17.07 18.30 -13.36
N VAL A 403 -17.09 19.39 -12.62
CA VAL A 403 -18.10 19.67 -11.59
C VAL A 403 -18.36 21.16 -11.61
N ASP A 404 -19.63 21.54 -11.62
CA ASP A 404 -20.07 22.92 -11.52
C ASP A 404 -21.37 22.97 -10.69
N LYS A 405 -22.02 24.14 -10.65
CA LYS A 405 -23.30 24.30 -9.94
C LYS A 405 -24.47 23.56 -10.59
N GLN A 406 -24.31 23.05 -11.82
CA GLN A 406 -25.33 22.28 -12.52
C GLN A 406 -25.20 20.78 -12.25
N GLY A 407 -23.98 20.29 -12.01
CA GLY A 407 -23.80 18.89 -11.66
C GLY A 407 -22.38 18.34 -11.80
N PHE A 408 -22.32 17.02 -11.88
CA PHE A 408 -21.10 16.24 -12.06
C PHE A 408 -21.06 15.70 -13.49
N VAL A 409 -19.93 15.86 -14.18
CA VAL A 409 -19.74 15.45 -15.58
C VAL A 409 -18.81 14.26 -15.66
N TRP A 410 -19.25 13.21 -16.34
CA TRP A 410 -18.45 12.05 -16.72
C TRP A 410 -18.79 11.57 -18.13
N TYR A 411 -17.89 10.75 -18.69
CA TYR A 411 -18.07 10.21 -20.04
C TYR A 411 -18.14 8.68 -20.02
N THR A 412 -19.00 8.12 -20.86
CA THR A 412 -19.20 6.68 -21.07
C THR A 412 -19.52 6.39 -22.53
N ASN A 413 -19.25 5.20 -23.05
CA ASN A 413 -19.62 4.88 -24.44
C ASN A 413 -21.17 4.85 -24.62
N TYR A 414 -21.71 5.41 -25.73
CA TYR A 414 -23.15 5.43 -26.05
C TYR A 414 -23.77 4.02 -26.10
N GLY A 415 -23.01 3.02 -26.53
CA GLY A 415 -23.42 1.61 -26.60
C GLY A 415 -23.12 0.81 -25.33
N SER A 416 -22.61 1.45 -24.28
CA SER A 416 -22.33 0.75 -23.02
C SER A 416 -23.60 0.35 -22.29
N ARG A 417 -23.50 -0.67 -21.43
CA ARG A 417 -24.59 -1.03 -20.51
C ARG A 417 -25.07 0.17 -19.70
N LYS A 418 -24.15 1.04 -19.24
CA LYS A 418 -24.49 2.25 -18.47
C LYS A 418 -25.34 3.23 -19.26
N ALA A 419 -25.01 3.47 -20.52
CA ALA A 419 -25.78 4.36 -21.38
C ALA A 419 -27.18 3.79 -21.69
N HIS A 420 -27.28 2.47 -21.86
CA HIS A 420 -28.59 1.81 -22.02
C HIS A 420 -29.44 1.90 -20.75
N ASP A 421 -28.87 1.56 -19.59
CA ASP A 421 -29.53 1.70 -18.29
C ASP A 421 -30.06 3.14 -18.11
N LEU A 422 -29.24 4.16 -18.42
CA LEU A 422 -29.61 5.58 -18.29
C LEU A 422 -30.66 6.05 -19.31
N SER A 423 -30.74 5.41 -20.48
CA SER A 423 -31.79 5.72 -21.47
C SER A 423 -33.16 5.19 -21.06
N GLU A 424 -33.19 4.12 -20.27
CA GLU A 424 -34.43 3.50 -19.76
C GLU A 424 -34.81 4.08 -18.38
N ASN A 425 -33.81 4.42 -17.56
CA ASN A 425 -33.95 4.98 -16.23
C ASN A 425 -32.92 6.10 -16.01
N PRO A 426 -33.29 7.39 -16.17
CA PRO A 426 -32.37 8.52 -16.12
C PRO A 426 -31.99 8.90 -14.69
N THR A 427 -31.66 7.92 -13.85
CA THR A 427 -31.19 8.11 -12.47
C THR A 427 -29.88 7.38 -12.24
N ALA A 428 -29.00 7.98 -11.45
CA ALA A 428 -27.72 7.36 -11.08
C ALA A 428 -27.28 7.75 -9.67
N ALA A 429 -26.36 6.97 -9.14
CA ALA A 429 -25.61 7.30 -7.95
C ALA A 429 -24.10 7.31 -8.24
N LEU A 430 -23.41 8.27 -7.64
CA LEU A 430 -21.95 8.39 -7.64
C LEU A 430 -21.42 8.18 -6.21
N LEU A 431 -20.32 7.43 -6.11
CA LEU A 431 -19.61 7.21 -4.84
C LEU A 431 -18.14 7.53 -4.99
N PHE A 432 -17.67 8.52 -4.22
CA PHE A 432 -16.25 8.78 -4.01
C PHE A 432 -15.83 8.14 -2.68
N TYR A 433 -14.74 7.38 -2.70
CA TYR A 433 -14.19 6.77 -1.50
C TYR A 433 -12.73 7.20 -1.33
N TRP A 434 -12.52 8.17 -0.44
CA TRP A 434 -11.20 8.71 -0.11
C TRP A 434 -10.74 8.08 1.21
N ASN A 435 -10.32 6.81 1.11
CA ASN A 435 -9.91 5.98 2.24
C ASN A 435 -8.91 6.68 3.16
N ASP A 436 -7.86 7.26 2.59
CA ASP A 436 -6.76 7.90 3.34
C ASP A 436 -7.21 9.15 4.10
N MET A 437 -8.38 9.70 3.75
CA MET A 437 -9.01 10.84 4.43
C MET A 437 -10.16 10.41 5.35
N ASN A 438 -10.48 9.11 5.40
CA ASN A 438 -11.66 8.57 6.10
C ASN A 438 -12.98 9.22 5.65
N ARG A 439 -13.09 9.53 4.34
CA ARG A 439 -14.25 10.24 3.79
C ARG A 439 -14.90 9.52 2.62
N GLN A 440 -16.20 9.67 2.54
CA GLN A 440 -17.02 9.20 1.43
C GLN A 440 -17.99 10.31 1.01
N VAL A 441 -18.13 10.51 -0.30
CA VAL A 441 -19.13 11.42 -0.87
C VAL A 441 -20.11 10.59 -1.69
N ARG A 442 -21.40 10.79 -1.43
CA ARG A 442 -22.52 10.19 -2.16
C ARG A 442 -23.28 11.26 -2.91
N VAL A 443 -23.53 11.03 -4.19
CA VAL A 443 -24.35 11.90 -5.03
C VAL A 443 -25.42 11.05 -5.70
N GLU A 444 -26.67 11.47 -5.61
CA GLU A 444 -27.81 10.77 -6.20
C GLU A 444 -28.68 11.79 -6.93
N GLY A 445 -29.17 11.46 -8.13
CA GLY A 445 -29.92 12.42 -8.92
C GLY A 445 -30.32 11.96 -10.32
N SER A 446 -30.90 12.89 -11.07
CA SER A 446 -31.30 12.70 -12.46
C SER A 446 -30.13 12.94 -13.40
N VAL A 447 -30.08 12.15 -14.47
CA VAL A 447 -28.99 12.19 -15.44
C VAL A 447 -29.48 12.72 -16.78
N GLU A 448 -28.80 13.73 -17.30
CA GLU A 448 -29.05 14.28 -18.64
C GLU A 448 -27.79 14.22 -19.50
N LYS A 449 -27.94 14.31 -20.82
CA LYS A 449 -26.79 14.39 -21.72
C LYS A 449 -26.29 15.82 -21.77
N VAL A 450 -24.98 16.03 -21.75
CA VAL A 450 -24.43 17.36 -22.06
C VAL A 450 -24.61 17.67 -23.57
N PRO A 451 -24.43 18.92 -24.00
CA PRO A 451 -24.47 19.29 -25.41
C PRO A 451 -23.48 18.50 -26.28
N GLU A 452 -23.86 18.20 -27.52
CA GLU A 452 -23.04 17.43 -28.47
C GLU A 452 -21.68 18.10 -28.73
N GLU A 453 -21.65 19.43 -28.82
CA GLU A 453 -20.42 20.20 -29.00
C GLU A 453 -19.40 19.98 -27.86
N GLU A 454 -19.87 19.87 -26.61
CA GLU A 454 -19.01 19.60 -25.46
C GLU A 454 -18.48 18.16 -25.49
N SER A 455 -19.31 17.21 -25.93
CA SER A 455 -18.92 15.82 -26.16
C SER A 455 -17.79 15.70 -27.18
N ASP A 456 -17.95 16.36 -28.33
CA ASP A 456 -17.01 16.30 -29.45
C ASP A 456 -15.68 16.96 -29.07
N LYS A 457 -15.75 18.12 -28.41
CA LYS A 457 -14.57 18.80 -27.89
C LYS A 457 -13.79 17.91 -26.92
N TYR A 458 -14.48 17.20 -26.02
CA TYR A 458 -13.82 16.23 -25.14
C TYR A 458 -13.22 15.06 -25.93
N PHE A 459 -13.94 14.48 -26.89
CA PHE A 459 -13.42 13.38 -27.70
C PHE A 459 -12.13 13.77 -28.43
N HIS A 460 -12.12 14.93 -29.09
CA HIS A 460 -10.95 15.45 -29.81
C HIS A 460 -9.79 15.84 -28.89
N SER A 461 -10.05 16.19 -27.63
CA SER A 461 -8.99 16.48 -26.65
C SER A 461 -8.18 15.24 -26.24
N ARG A 462 -8.69 14.03 -26.48
CA ARG A 462 -8.01 12.79 -26.09
C ARG A 462 -6.82 12.50 -27.01
N PRO A 463 -5.73 11.88 -26.51
CA PRO A 463 -4.65 11.40 -27.38
C PRO A 463 -5.19 10.49 -28.49
N HIS A 464 -4.65 10.58 -29.71
CA HIS A 464 -5.16 9.88 -30.90
C HIS A 464 -5.39 8.36 -30.64
N GLY A 465 -4.42 7.66 -30.04
CA GLY A 465 -4.60 6.25 -29.69
C GLY A 465 -5.73 5.95 -28.68
N SER A 466 -6.08 6.91 -27.81
CA SER A 466 -7.25 6.81 -26.93
C SER A 466 -8.57 7.04 -27.66
N GLN A 467 -8.58 7.86 -28.72
CA GLN A 467 -9.72 8.03 -29.61
C GLN A 467 -9.98 6.71 -30.36
N LEU A 468 -8.94 6.16 -31.01
CA LEU A 468 -9.00 4.87 -31.71
C LEU A 468 -9.45 3.74 -30.77
N GLY A 469 -8.86 3.64 -29.58
CA GLY A 469 -9.25 2.64 -28.59
C GLY A 469 -10.72 2.74 -28.16
N ALA A 470 -11.27 3.96 -28.08
CA ALA A 470 -12.69 4.18 -27.78
C ALA A 470 -13.61 3.76 -28.93
N ILE A 471 -13.16 3.92 -30.18
CA ILE A 471 -13.90 3.48 -31.38
C ILE A 471 -13.91 1.95 -31.48
N VAL A 472 -12.76 1.31 -31.28
CA VAL A 472 -12.61 -0.16 -31.36
C VAL A 472 -13.39 -0.87 -30.26
N SER A 473 -13.35 -0.33 -29.05
CA SER A 473 -13.90 -0.99 -27.88
C SER A 473 -15.41 -0.75 -27.75
N LYS A 474 -16.20 -1.68 -28.29
CA LYS A 474 -17.65 -1.77 -27.99
C LYS A 474 -17.83 -2.20 -26.54
N GLN A 475 -17.78 -1.23 -25.63
CA GLN A 475 -17.82 -1.46 -24.19
C GLN A 475 -19.07 -2.28 -23.81
N SER A 476 -18.89 -3.27 -22.92
CA SER A 476 -19.97 -4.16 -22.45
C SER A 476 -20.49 -5.17 -23.49
N THR A 477 -19.74 -5.43 -24.58
CA THR A 477 -20.04 -6.51 -25.53
C THR A 477 -19.05 -7.66 -25.40
N VAL A 478 -19.53 -8.90 -25.61
CA VAL A 478 -18.67 -10.10 -25.63
C VAL A 478 -17.87 -10.11 -26.94
N ILE A 479 -16.56 -10.32 -26.84
CA ILE A 479 -15.66 -10.45 -27.98
C ILE A 479 -15.02 -11.84 -28.01
N ALA A 480 -14.71 -12.33 -29.21
CA ALA A 480 -14.12 -13.67 -29.39
C ALA A 480 -12.67 -13.80 -28.87
N GLY A 481 -11.98 -12.68 -28.67
CA GLY A 481 -10.62 -12.67 -28.13
C GLY A 481 -9.90 -11.34 -28.35
N ARG A 482 -8.73 -11.19 -27.73
CA ARG A 482 -7.93 -9.95 -27.78
C ARG A 482 -7.47 -9.58 -29.20
N GLU A 483 -7.23 -10.57 -30.05
CA GLU A 483 -6.75 -10.35 -31.42
C GLU A 483 -7.76 -9.57 -32.28
N VAL A 484 -9.07 -9.72 -32.01
CA VAL A 484 -10.13 -8.95 -32.69
C VAL A 484 -9.96 -7.45 -32.45
N LEU A 485 -9.65 -7.05 -31.21
CA LEU A 485 -9.42 -5.64 -30.87
C LEU A 485 -8.11 -5.13 -31.48
N LYS A 486 -7.05 -5.92 -31.48
CA LYS A 486 -5.76 -5.53 -32.08
C LYS A 486 -5.88 -5.31 -33.59
N GLN A 487 -6.60 -6.19 -34.27
CA GLN A 487 -6.80 -6.09 -35.71
C GLN A 487 -7.64 -4.85 -36.07
N ALA A 488 -8.78 -4.66 -35.40
CA ALA A 488 -9.63 -3.48 -35.60
C ALA A 488 -8.90 -2.16 -35.25
N TYR A 489 -8.02 -2.18 -34.24
CA TYR A 489 -7.18 -1.03 -33.91
C TYR A 489 -6.20 -0.69 -35.03
N LYS A 490 -5.47 -1.68 -35.57
CA LYS A 490 -4.53 -1.47 -36.69
C LYS A 490 -5.24 -0.95 -37.94
N GLU A 491 -6.42 -1.48 -38.24
CA GLU A 491 -7.23 -1.02 -39.38
C GLU A 491 -7.64 0.45 -39.24
N LEU A 492 -8.05 0.88 -38.04
CA LEU A 492 -8.38 2.28 -37.80
C LEU A 492 -7.13 3.17 -37.75
N GLU A 493 -6.03 2.70 -37.18
CA GLU A 493 -4.75 3.43 -37.17
C GLU A 493 -4.24 3.69 -38.59
N GLN A 494 -4.39 2.73 -39.52
CA GLN A 494 -4.10 2.93 -40.94
C GLN A 494 -5.10 3.86 -41.62
N LYS A 495 -6.38 3.76 -41.29
CA LYS A 495 -7.44 4.58 -41.90
C LYS A 495 -7.36 6.04 -41.48
N TYR A 496 -6.89 6.33 -40.27
CA TYR A 496 -6.80 7.67 -39.69
C TYR A 496 -5.33 8.08 -39.47
N SER A 497 -4.42 7.68 -40.37
CA SER A 497 -2.98 7.95 -40.24
C SER A 497 -2.63 9.44 -40.17
N ASP A 498 -3.48 10.30 -40.71
CA ASP A 498 -3.22 11.74 -40.88
C ASP A 498 -3.82 12.60 -39.75
N GLY A 499 -4.42 11.99 -38.72
CA GLY A 499 -5.03 12.66 -37.57
C GLY A 499 -6.53 12.51 -37.50
#